data_AF-A0A497KA04-F1
#
_entry.id   AF-A0A497KA04-F1
#
_cell.length_a   1.000
_cell.length_b   1.000
_cell.length_c   1.000
_cell.angle_alpha   90.00
_cell.angle_beta   90.00
_cell.angle_gamma   90.00
#
_symmetry.space_group_name_H-M   'P 1'
#
loop_
_entity.id
_entity.type
_entity.pdbx_description
1 polymer ?
#
loop_
_entity_poly.entity_id
_entity_poly.type
_entity_poly.pdbx_seq_one_letter_code
_entity_poly.pdbx_strand_id
1 'polypeptide(L)' 'MEAKKMGTPVIVLNMKSYAESAGRRGFELAKICEDVASKQGVNIAICPQ' A
#
# COMPACT_ATOMS: atom_id res chain seq x y z
N MET A 1 3.05 21.83 -6.87
CA MET A 1 3.73 20.52 -6.93
C MET A 1 2.86 19.62 -7.77
N GLU A 2 3.34 19.20 -8.94
CA GLU A 2 2.57 18.30 -9.80
C GLU A 2 2.61 16.89 -9.18
N ALA A 3 1.44 16.29 -8.94
CA ALA A 3 1.37 14.94 -8.37
C ALA A 3 1.91 13.94 -9.40
N LYS A 4 2.95 13.19 -9.04
CA LYS A 4 3.48 12.12 -9.89
C LYS A 4 2.39 11.09 -10.12
N LYS A 5 1.93 10.94 -11.37
CA LYS A 5 0.98 9.89 -11.74
C LYS A 5 1.60 8.52 -11.45
N MET A 6 0.87 7.67 -10.75
CA MET A 6 1.24 6.25 -10.63
C MET A 6 1.09 5.56 -11.98
N GLY A 7 2.04 4.67 -12.28
CA GLY A 7 1.97 3.82 -13.47
C GLY A 7 0.83 2.80 -13.36
N THR A 8 0.34 2.33 -14.50
CA THR A 8 -0.55 1.18 -14.60
C THR A 8 0.26 -0.06 -15.03
N PRO A 9 -0.14 -1.27 -14.62
CA PRO A 9 -1.25 -1.58 -13.71
C PRO A 9 -0.96 -1.20 -12.25
N VAL A 10 -2.01 -1.09 -11.44
CA VAL A 10 -1.94 -0.78 -10.00
C VAL A 10 -2.70 -1.81 -9.19
N ILE A 11 -2.11 -2.26 -8.08
CA ILE A 11 -2.77 -3.07 -7.06
C ILE A 11 -3.23 -2.13 -5.94
N VAL A 12 -4.50 -2.17 -5.58
CA VAL A 12 -5.06 -1.35 -4.50
C VAL A 12 -5.45 -2.25 -3.34
N LEU A 13 -4.82 -2.06 -2.18
CA LEU A 13 -5.13 -2.79 -0.96
C LEU A 13 -5.95 -1.91 -0.01
N ASN A 14 -7.26 -2.20 0.07
CA ASN A 14 -8.16 -1.57 1.02
C ASN A 14 -8.16 -2.35 2.34
N MET A 15 -7.57 -1.77 3.39
CA MET A 15 -7.49 -2.36 4.73
C MET A 15 -8.82 -2.32 5.48
N LYS A 16 -9.79 -1.52 5.01
CA LYS A 16 -11.07 -1.28 5.69
C LYS A 16 -10.84 -0.99 7.18
N SER A 17 -11.75 -1.41 8.05
CA SER A 17 -11.65 -1.33 9.50
C SER A 17 -11.27 -2.67 10.14
N TYR A 18 -10.47 -3.50 9.45
CA TYR A 18 -10.06 -4.80 10.00
C TYR A 18 -9.06 -4.59 11.15
N ALA A 19 -9.26 -5.32 12.25
CA ALA A 19 -8.38 -5.21 13.42
C ALA A 19 -6.94 -5.62 13.09
N GLU A 20 -6.78 -6.56 12.16
CA GLU A 20 -5.54 -7.11 11.64
C GLU A 20 -4.67 -6.05 10.94
N SER A 21 -5.29 -5.00 10.40
CA SER A 21 -4.60 -3.86 9.77
C SER A 21 -4.72 -2.57 10.57
N ALA A 22 -5.18 -2.64 11.83
CA ALA A 22 -5.33 -1.47 12.67
C ALA A 22 -4.00 -1.03 13.33
N GLY A 23 -3.79 0.30 13.40
CA GLY A 23 -2.67 0.91 14.11
C GLY A 23 -1.30 0.40 13.63
N ARG A 24 -0.48 -0.11 14.54
CA ARG A 24 0.88 -0.58 14.24
C ARG A 24 0.91 -1.69 13.18
N ARG A 25 -0.10 -2.58 13.18
CA ARG A 25 -0.18 -3.67 12.21
C ARG A 25 -0.43 -3.15 10.79
N GLY A 26 -1.23 -2.11 10.63
CA GLY A 26 -1.43 -1.43 9.35
C GLY A 26 -0.14 -0.80 8.81
N PHE A 27 0.65 -0.20 9.69
CA PHE A 27 1.97 0.35 9.34
C PHE A 27 2.95 -0.75 8.89
N GLU A 28 2.99 -1.88 9.60
CA GLU A 28 3.83 -3.02 9.22
C GLU A 28 3.40 -3.63 7.88
N LEU A 29 2.09 -3.76 7.66
CA LEU A 29 1.54 -4.20 6.38
C LEU A 29 1.88 -3.22 5.24
N ALA A 30 1.81 -1.92 5.48
CA ALA A 30 2.24 -0.92 4.50
C ALA A 30 3.73 -1.04 4.14
N LYS A 31 4.59 -1.31 5.13
CA LYS A 31 6.03 -1.55 4.92
C LYS A 31 6.30 -2.82 4.12
N ILE A 32 5.56 -3.89 4.38
CA ILE A 32 5.63 -5.12 3.57
C ILE A 32 5.23 -4.82 2.12
N CYS A 33 4.18 -4.02 1.90
CA CYS A 33 3.77 -3.64 0.56
C CYS A 33 4.78 -2.76 -0.17
N GLU A 34 5.44 -1.82 0.53
CA GLU A 34 6.55 -1.02 -0.02
C GLU A 34 7.70 -1.92 -0.50
N ASP A 35 8.11 -2.87 0.34
CA ASP A 35 9.14 -3.87 0.01
C ASP A 35 8.77 -4.70 -1.22
N VAL A 36 7.53 -5.19 -1.30
CA VAL A 36 7.04 -6.00 -2.43
C VAL A 36 6.97 -5.15 -3.69
N ALA A 37 6.44 -3.92 -3.62
CA ALA A 37 6.37 -3.00 -4.75
C ALA A 37 7.76 -2.74 -5.35
N SER A 38 8.75 -2.48 -4.49
CA SER A 38 10.13 -2.27 -4.91
C SER A 38 10.76 -3.53 -5.53
N LYS A 39 10.63 -4.69 -4.88
CA LYS A 39 11.24 -5.95 -5.35
C LYS A 39 10.63 -6.47 -6.64
N GLN A 40 9.33 -6.25 -6.85
CA GLN A 40 8.60 -6.78 -8.02
C GLN A 40 8.41 -5.75 -9.13
N GLY A 41 8.79 -4.49 -8.92
CA GLY A 41 8.60 -3.42 -9.89
C GLY A 41 7.12 -3.12 -10.18
N VAL A 42 6.24 -3.36 -9.21
CA VAL A 42 4.78 -3.15 -9.35
C VAL A 42 4.33 -1.93 -8.57
N ASN A 43 3.22 -1.32 -9.01
CA ASN A 43 2.62 -0.19 -8.30
C ASN A 43 1.59 -0.70 -7.28
N ILE A 44 1.75 -0.36 -6.00
CA ILE A 44 0.81 -0.69 -4.94
C ILE A 44 0.34 0.59 -4.24
N ALA A 45 -0.97 0.78 -4.14
CA ALA A 45 -1.59 1.79 -3.28
C ALA A 45 -2.19 1.11 -2.04
N ILE A 46 -1.95 1.72 -0.88
CA ILE A 46 -2.49 1.29 0.41
C ILE A 46 -3.57 2.27 0.85
N CYS A 47 -4.75 1.77 1.22
CA CYS A 47 -5.81 2.55 1.84
C CYS A 47 -6.00 2.07 3.29
N PRO A 48 -5.30 2.68 4.27
CA PRO A 48 -5.50 2.37 5.68
C PRO A 48 -6.89 2.83 6.17
N GLN A 49 -7.23 2.41 7.38
CA GLN A 49 -8.45 2.77 8.10
C GLN A 49 -8.54 4.26 8.44
#